data_AF-A0AAD5PI98-F1
#
_entry.id   AF-A0AAD5PI98-F1
#
_cell.length_a   1.000
_cell.length_b   1.000
_cell.length_c   1.000
_cell.angle_alpha   90.00
_cell.angle_beta   90.00
_cell.angle_gamma   90.00
#
_symmetry.space_group_name_H-M   'P 1'
#
loop_
_entity.id
_entity.type
_entity.pdbx_description
1 polymer ?
#
loop_
_entity_poly.entity_id
_entity_poly.type
_entity_poly.pdbx_seq_one_letter_code
_entity_poly.pdbx_strand_id
1 'polypeptide(L)'
;DPILWIPMTKKERCRIIRWRIGWLLGGRTKTCISCNTSTLTKKHVIQCLRMHRRLNIPHHKKDDPISFFLNKLPKSKPTSS
;
A
#
# COMPACT_ATOMS: atom_id res chain seq x y z
N ASP A 1 9.16 8.38 -3.52
CA ASP A 1 9.22 7.14 -4.31
C ASP A 1 8.81 7.48 -5.74
N PRO A 2 9.68 7.29 -6.74
CA PRO A 2 9.44 7.67 -8.14
C PRO A 2 8.21 7.00 -8.76
N ILE A 3 7.75 5.86 -8.21
CA ILE A 3 6.59 5.14 -8.73
C ILE A 3 5.27 5.90 -8.55
N LEU A 4 5.19 6.82 -7.59
CA LEU A 4 3.98 7.62 -7.33
C LEU A 4 3.76 8.70 -8.40
N TRP A 5 4.78 9.01 -9.19
CA TRP A 5 4.77 10.07 -10.21
C TRP A 5 4.42 9.56 -11.61
N ILE A 6 4.32 8.24 -11.77
CA ILE A 6 3.94 7.64 -13.06
C ILE A 6 2.43 7.79 -13.25
N PRO A 7 1.95 8.35 -14.37
CA PRO A 7 0.52 8.39 -14.68
C PRO A 7 -0.01 6.97 -14.88
N MET A 8 -0.91 6.54 -14.00
CA MET A 8 -1.44 5.18 -13.94
C MET A 8 -2.93 5.21 -13.62
N THR A 9 -3.68 4.23 -14.14
CA THR A 9 -5.07 4.00 -13.77
C THR A 9 -5.19 3.55 -12.31
N LYS A 10 -6.38 3.70 -11.71
CA LYS A 10 -6.67 3.20 -10.35
C LYS A 10 -6.34 1.70 -10.21
N LYS A 11 -6.66 0.90 -11.23
CA LYS A 11 -6.40 -0.55 -11.22
C LYS A 11 -4.90 -0.85 -11.21
N GLU A 12 -4.12 -0.16 -12.04
CA GLU A 12 -2.66 -0.30 -12.10
C GLU A 12 -1.99 0.15 -10.82
N ARG A 13 -2.41 1.30 -10.26
CA ARG A 13 -1.88 1.80 -8.98
C ARG A 13 -2.17 0.84 -7.83
N CYS A 14 -3.39 0.31 -7.75
CA CYS A 14 -3.73 -0.73 -6.79
C CYS A 14 -2.88 -1.99 -6.99
N ARG A 15 -2.64 -2.42 -8.24
CA ARG A 15 -1.77 -3.56 -8.53
C ARG A 15 -0.34 -3.29 -8.08
N ILE A 16 0.26 -2.17 -8.46
CA ILE A 16 1.65 -1.84 -8.09
C ILE A 16 1.83 -1.77 -6.57
N ILE A 17 0.86 -1.20 -5.85
CA ILE A 17 0.92 -1.15 -4.38
C ILE A 17 0.79 -2.56 -3.80
N ARG A 18 -0.14 -3.39 -4.32
CA ARG A 18 -0.23 -4.81 -3.97
C ARG A 18 1.06 -5.58 -4.30
N TRP A 19 1.73 -5.26 -5.40
CA TRP A 19 2.99 -5.89 -5.80
C TRP A 19 4.13 -5.49 -4.87
N ARG A 20 4.28 -4.19 -4.57
CA ARG A 20 5.27 -3.66 -3.62
C ARG A 20 5.14 -4.25 -2.22
N ILE A 21 3.92 -4.56 -1.79
CA ILE A 21 3.65 -5.25 -0.51
C ILE A 21 3.60 -6.78 -0.66
N GLY A 22 4.03 -7.36 -1.79
CA GLY A 22 4.15 -8.80 -1.97
C GLY A 22 2.86 -9.60 -2.16
N TRP A 23 1.70 -8.94 -2.36
CA TRP A 23 0.39 -9.59 -2.48
C TRP A 23 0.06 -10.17 -3.85
N LEU A 24 0.71 -9.72 -4.93
CA LEU A 24 0.31 -10.10 -6.30
C LEU A 24 0.89 -11.42 -6.81
N LEU A 25 1.81 -12.04 -6.10
CA LEU A 25 2.46 -13.26 -6.57
C LEU A 25 1.66 -14.50 -6.14
N GLY A 26 0.59 -14.78 -6.88
CA GLY A 26 0.11 -16.15 -7.10
C GLY A 26 -0.69 -16.83 -5.98
N GLY A 27 -1.40 -16.08 -5.12
CA GLY A 27 -2.34 -16.66 -4.14
C GLY A 27 -1.69 -17.41 -2.98
N ARG A 28 -0.37 -17.58 -2.98
CA ARG A 28 0.39 -18.10 -1.83
C ARG A 28 0.66 -16.96 -0.87
N THR A 29 0.25 -17.13 0.37
CA THR A 29 0.53 -16.21 1.45
C THR A 29 2.03 -16.17 1.69
N LYS A 30 2.70 -15.09 1.28
CA LYS A 30 4.11 -14.91 1.57
C LYS A 30 4.29 -14.66 3.06
N THR A 31 5.41 -15.10 3.62
CA THR A 31 5.85 -14.66 4.94
C THR A 31 6.27 -13.20 4.87
N CYS A 32 6.07 -12.47 5.95
CA CYS A 32 6.52 -11.10 6.04
C CYS A 32 8.04 -11.03 6.05
N ILE A 33 8.62 -10.26 5.13
CA ILE A 33 10.08 -10.11 4.99
C ILE A 33 10.70 -9.52 6.28
N SER A 34 9.96 -8.67 7.00
CA SER A 34 10.48 -7.98 8.17
C SER A 34 10.52 -8.83 9.44
N CYS A 35 9.65 -9.83 9.58
CA CYS A 35 9.58 -10.63 10.81
C CYS A 35 9.69 -12.13 10.55
N ASN A 36 9.69 -12.55 9.28
CA ASN A 36 9.83 -13.92 8.75
C ASN A 36 8.95 -15.01 9.39
N THR A 37 7.92 -14.61 10.13
CA THR A 37 7.16 -15.48 11.04
C THR A 37 5.68 -15.53 10.72
N SER A 38 5.12 -14.47 10.14
CA SER A 38 3.68 -14.37 9.90
C SER A 38 3.35 -14.25 8.42
N THR A 39 2.23 -14.85 8.06
CA THR A 39 1.53 -14.62 6.80
C THR A 39 1.28 -13.13 6.56
N LEU A 40 1.64 -12.66 5.38
CA LEU A 40 1.57 -11.26 4.96
C LEU A 40 0.12 -10.82 4.69
N THR A 41 -0.64 -10.61 5.76
CA THR A 41 -2.00 -10.05 5.70
C THR A 41 -2.00 -8.52 5.81
N LYS A 42 -3.11 -7.88 5.47
CA LYS A 42 -3.26 -6.42 5.58
C LYS A 42 -3.02 -5.90 6.99
N LYS A 43 -3.65 -6.53 7.98
CA LYS A 43 -3.48 -6.18 9.39
C LYS A 43 -2.02 -6.34 9.82
N HIS A 44 -1.41 -7.46 9.46
CA HIS A 44 0.00 -7.72 9.76
C HIS A 44 0.92 -6.65 9.15
N VAL A 45 0.73 -6.30 7.88
CA VAL A 45 1.52 -5.24 7.22
C VAL A 45 1.37 -3.89 7.91
N ILE A 46 0.14 -3.51 8.30
CA ILE A 46 -0.12 -2.24 8.99
C ILE A 46 0.67 -2.18 10.30
N GLN A 47 0.65 -3.26 11.08
CA GLN A 47 1.30 -3.35 12.39
C GLN A 47 2.82 -3.57 12.27
N CYS A 48 3.25 -4.61 11.57
CA CYS A 48 4.64 -5.04 11.42
C CYS A 48 5.50 -3.97 10.74
N LEU A 49 5.00 -3.37 9.65
CA LEU A 49 5.72 -2.32 8.93
C LEU A 49 5.39 -0.91 9.44
N ARG A 50 4.64 -0.78 10.54
CA ARG A 50 4.24 0.49 11.15
C ARG A 50 3.71 1.50 10.12
N MET A 51 2.78 1.08 9.27
CA MET A 51 2.34 1.85 8.10
C MET A 51 1.77 3.23 8.44
N HIS A 52 1.12 3.36 9.59
CA HIS A 52 0.69 4.66 10.12
C HIS A 52 1.84 5.68 10.20
N ARG A 53 2.98 5.26 10.75
CA ARG A 53 4.16 6.11 10.86
C ARG A 53 4.76 6.42 9.49
N ARG A 54 4.85 5.41 8.60
CA ARG A 54 5.45 5.56 7.26
C ARG A 54 4.62 6.46 6.34
N LEU A 55 3.30 6.47 6.51
CA LEU A 55 2.37 7.29 5.74
C LEU A 55 2.00 8.61 6.43
N ASN A 56 2.56 8.88 7.61
CA ASN A 56 2.25 10.04 8.46
C ASN A 56 0.74 10.18 8.74
N ILE A 57 0.07 9.06 9.03
CA ILE A 57 -1.36 8.99 9.36
C ILE A 57 -1.50 8.65 10.85
N PRO A 58 -2.17 9.49 11.66
CA PRO A 58 -2.36 9.20 13.08
C PRO A 58 -3.11 7.89 13.30
N HIS A 59 -2.65 7.09 14.27
CA HIS A 59 -3.22 5.78 14.58
C HIS A 59 -4.72 5.86 14.90
N HIS A 60 -5.13 6.92 15.60
CA HIS A 60 -6.52 7.16 16.00
C HIS A 60 -7.45 7.57 14.84
N LYS A 61 -6.92 7.97 13.68
CA LYS A 61 -7.79 8.49 12.60
C LYS A 61 -8.37 7.41 11.71
N LYS A 62 -7.66 6.30 11.48
CA LYS A 62 -8.07 5.26 10.50
C LYS A 62 -7.41 3.92 10.78
N ASP A 63 -8.18 2.87 11.08
CA ASP A 63 -7.65 1.50 11.22
C ASP A 63 -6.97 0.95 9.96
N ASP A 64 -7.29 1.54 8.81
CA ASP A 64 -6.73 1.17 7.51
C ASP A 64 -6.03 2.37 6.85
N PRO A 65 -4.80 2.68 7.27
CA PRO A 65 -4.04 3.81 6.73
C PRO A 65 -3.72 3.63 5.25
N ILE A 66 -3.60 2.38 4.78
CA ILE A 66 -3.29 2.06 3.39
C ILE A 66 -4.47 2.45 2.49
N SER A 67 -5.70 1.99 2.79
CA SER A 67 -6.86 2.37 1.97
C SER A 67 -7.16 3.86 2.04
N PHE A 68 -6.97 4.48 3.21
CA PHE A 68 -7.12 5.91 3.36
C PHE A 68 -6.16 6.68 2.44
N PHE A 69 -4.88 6.31 2.45
CA PHE A 69 -3.87 6.92 1.59
C PHE A 69 -4.21 6.71 0.11
N LEU A 70 -4.56 5.49 -0.29
CA LEU A 70 -4.96 5.16 -1.65
C LEU A 70 -6.12 6.02 -2.17
N ASN A 71 -7.10 6.31 -1.32
CA ASN A 71 -8.25 7.13 -1.68
C ASN A 71 -7.93 8.62 -1.82
N LYS A 72 -6.85 9.10 -1.20
CA LYS A 72 -6.35 10.48 -1.35
C LYS A 72 -5.52 10.71 -2.60
N LEU A 73 -5.01 9.65 -3.23
CA LEU A 73 -4.21 9.81 -4.44
C LEU A 73 -5.06 10.39 -5.58
N PRO A 74 -4.50 11.30 -6.40
CA PRO A 74 -5.21 11.88 -7.53
C PRO A 74 -5.81 10.80 -8.41
N LYS A 75 -7.12 10.85 -8.62
CA LYS A 75 -7.86 9.83 -9.38
C LYS A 75 -7.77 10.05 -10.89
N SER A 76 -7.48 11.28 -11.30
CA SER A 76 -7.26 11.71 -12.67
C SER A 76 -5.76 11.79 -12.98
N LYS A 77 -5.41 11.59 -14.26
CA LYS A 77 -4.07 11.95 -14.75
C LYS A 77 -3.88 13.46 -14.58
N PRO A 78 -2.66 13.95 -14.30
CA PRO A 78 -2.36 15.36 -14.50
C PRO A 78 -2.63 15.64 -15.97
N THR A 79 -3.64 16.45 -16.28
CA THR A 79 -3.74 17.08 -17.59
C THR A 79 -2.59 18.06 -17.65
N SER A 80 -1.66 17.85 -18.58
CA SER A 80 -0.63 18.82 -18.89
C SER A 80 -1.36 20.09 -19.35
N SER A 81 -1.26 21.17 -18.58
CA SER A 81 -1.50 22.52 -19.07
C SER A 81 -0.23 23.07 -19.69
#